data_AF-A0A9D7E4P3-F1
#
_entry.id   AF-A0A9D7E4P3-F1
#
_cell.length_a   1.000
_cell.length_b   1.000
_cell.length_c   1.000
_cell.angle_alpha   90.00
_cell.angle_beta   90.00
_cell.angle_gamma   90.00
#
_symmetry.space_group_name_H-M   'P 1'
#
loop_
_entity.id
_entity.type
_entity.pdbx_description
1 polymer ?
#
loop_
_entity_poly.entity_id
_entity_poly.type
_entity_poly.pdbx_seq_one_letter_code
_entity_poly.pdbx_strand_id
1 'polypeptide(L)' 'MVHDKVLKYAGSGNDRDPILVRVGGFTPNNTEVLYCDEDGNLDGVVKYAGVRNDRDPILVNIGGITPNNTRQEQLP' A
#
# COMPACT_ATOMS: atom_id res chain seq x y z
N MET A 1 2.80 -4.65 -4.59
CA MET A 1 3.37 -3.27 -4.60
C MET A 1 4.06 -2.99 -5.93
N VAL A 2 4.42 -1.73 -6.23
CA VAL A 2 5.14 -1.38 -7.46
C VAL A 2 6.64 -1.43 -7.19
N HIS A 3 7.34 -2.41 -7.76
CA HIS A 3 8.77 -2.61 -7.51
C HIS A 3 9.66 -1.68 -8.36
N ASP A 4 9.45 -0.36 -8.28
CA ASP A 4 10.22 0.66 -9.01
C ASP A 4 11.31 1.32 -8.15
N LYS A 5 11.51 0.83 -6.92
CA LYS A 5 12.46 1.34 -5.90
C LYS A 5 12.05 2.68 -5.30
N VAL A 6 10.83 3.16 -5.55
CA VAL A 6 10.33 4.43 -5.03
C VAL A 6 8.95 4.22 -4.42
N LEU A 7 8.89 4.34 -3.10
CA LEU A 7 7.66 4.28 -2.34
C LEU A 7 6.84 5.57 -2.59
N LYS A 8 5.62 5.41 -3.09
CA LYS A 8 4.69 6.51 -3.39
C LYS A 8 3.26 6.16 -3.01
N TYR A 9 2.52 7.14 -2.50
CA TYR A 9 1.10 6.98 -2.22
C TYR A 9 0.18 7.43 -3.37
N ALA A 10 0.57 8.45 -4.14
CA ALA A 10 -0.22 9.01 -5.22
C ALA A 10 0.64 9.28 -6.47
N GLY A 11 -0.02 9.65 -7.57
CA GLY A 11 0.63 9.85 -8.87
C GLY A 11 0.81 8.55 -9.65
N SER A 12 1.44 8.63 -10.82
CA SER A 12 1.65 7.44 -11.66
C SER A 12 2.63 6.46 -11.00
N GLY A 13 2.27 5.17 -11.01
CA GLY A 13 3.11 4.12 -10.42
C GLY A 13 3.19 4.20 -8.91
N ASN A 14 2.08 4.53 -8.24
CA ASN A 14 2.01 4.50 -6.79
C ASN A 14 1.72 3.09 -6.25
N ASP A 15 2.13 2.84 -5.01
CA ASP A 15 1.98 1.55 -4.32
C ASP A 15 0.58 1.31 -3.77
N ARG A 16 -0.22 2.38 -3.69
CA ARG A 16 -1.60 2.36 -3.22
C ARG A 16 -2.54 1.66 -4.21
N ASP A 17 -2.34 1.86 -5.51
CA ASP A 17 -3.25 1.38 -6.55
C ASP A 17 -3.30 -0.15 -6.63
N PRO A 18 -2.18 -0.90 -6.58
CA PRO A 18 -2.22 -2.36 -6.50
C PRO A 18 -3.05 -2.89 -5.32
N ILE A 19 -2.96 -2.25 -4.14
CA ILE A 19 -3.75 -2.61 -2.95
C ILE A 19 -5.24 -2.41 -3.25
N LEU A 20 -5.63 -1.24 -3.79
CA LEU A 20 -7.02 -0.95 -4.14
C LEU A 20 -7.56 -1.95 -5.17
N VAL A 21 -6.81 -2.21 -6.25
CA VAL A 21 -7.20 -3.19 -7.27
C VAL A 21 -7.43 -4.57 -6.64
N ARG A 22 -6.55 -4.99 -5.73
CA ARG A 22 -6.67 -6.28 -5.04
C ARG A 22 -7.97 -6.40 -4.25
N VAL A 23 -8.36 -5.35 -3.53
CA VAL A 23 -9.54 -5.35 -2.66
C VAL A 23 -10.82 -4.87 -3.34
N GLY A 24 -10.92 -4.99 -4.67
CA GLY A 24 -12.14 -4.69 -5.43
C GLY A 24 -12.29 -3.22 -5.87
N GLY A 25 -11.20 -2.45 -5.87
CA GLY A 25 -11.13 -1.09 -6.42
C GLY A 25 -11.44 0.00 -5.41
N PHE A 26 -12.13 1.06 -5.86
CA PHE A 26 -12.37 2.29 -5.09
C PHE A 26 -13.43 2.19 -4.00
N THR A 27 -14.04 1.02 -3.81
CA THR A 27 -14.92 0.71 -2.67
C THR A 27 -14.24 -0.32 -1.77
N PRO A 28 -13.25 0.11 -0.96
CA PRO A 28 -12.33 -0.77 -0.25
C PRO A 28 -12.93 -1.38 1.02
N ASN A 29 -14.10 -2.00 0.91
CA ASN A 29 -14.74 -2.71 2.02
C ASN A 29 -14.31 -4.18 2.08
N ASN A 30 -13.65 -4.69 1.04
CA ASN A 30 -13.18 -6.06 1.00
C ASN A 30 -11.82 -6.22 1.69
N THR A 31 -11.58 -7.45 2.12
CA THR A 31 -10.34 -7.92 2.71
C THR A 31 -10.02 -9.27 2.09
N GLU A 32 -8.77 -9.47 1.70
CA GLU A 32 -8.29 -10.71 1.09
C GLU A 32 -7.30 -11.39 2.04
N VAL A 33 -7.51 -12.67 2.36
CA VAL A 33 -6.59 -13.44 3.21
C VAL A 33 -5.57 -14.14 2.32
N LEU A 34 -4.45 -13.47 2.09
CA LEU A 34 -3.37 -13.94 1.23
C LEU A 34 -2.07 -13.19 1.56
N TYR A 35 -0.98 -13.93 1.64
CA TYR A 35 0.36 -13.35 1.69
C TYR A 35 0.83 -13.04 0.26
N CYS A 36 0.98 -11.76 -0.07
CA CYS A 36 1.36 -11.32 -1.42
C CYS A 36 2.05 -9.95 -1.38
N ASP A 37 2.48 -9.46 -2.54
CA ASP A 37 3.20 -8.18 -2.63
C ASP A 37 2.38 -6.97 -2.17
N GLU A 38 1.06 -7.05 -2.08
CA GLU A 38 0.19 -5.98 -1.56
C GLU A 38 0.00 -6.03 -0.04
N ASP A 39 0.41 -7.13 0.62
CA ASP A 39 0.44 -7.27 2.07
C ASP A 39 1.65 -6.50 2.62
N GLY A 40 1.52 -5.18 2.68
CA GLY A 40 2.60 -4.26 3.05
C GLY A 40 2.97 -4.30 4.52
N ASN A 41 2.12 -4.88 5.36
CA ASN A 41 2.39 -5.09 6.78
C ASN A 41 2.81 -6.53 7.12
N LEU A 42 2.78 -7.43 6.12
CA LEU A 42 3.21 -8.82 6.18
C LEU A 42 2.42 -9.67 7.19
N ASP A 43 1.12 -9.40 7.35
CA ASP A 43 0.24 -10.13 8.27
C ASP A 43 -0.70 -11.16 7.61
N GLY A 44 -0.56 -11.36 6.31
CA GLY A 44 -1.32 -12.31 5.51
C GLY A 44 -2.74 -11.85 5.17
N VAL A 45 -3.06 -10.57 5.41
CA VAL A 45 -4.40 -10.02 5.19
C VAL A 45 -4.31 -8.66 4.49
N VAL A 46 -4.67 -8.63 3.21
CA VAL A 46 -4.67 -7.41 2.42
C VAL A 46 -5.97 -6.63 2.62
N LYS A 47 -5.85 -5.37 3.07
CA LYS A 47 -6.96 -4.41 3.17
C LYS A 47 -6.46 -2.97 3.09
N TYR A 48 -7.29 -2.12 2.49
CA TYR A 48 -6.94 -0.71 2.29
C TYR A 48 -7.37 0.22 3.45
N ALA A 49 -8.38 -0.16 4.22
CA ALA A 49 -8.93 0.63 5.33
C ALA A 49 -9.12 -0.21 6.60
N GLY A 50 -9.35 0.46 7.73
CA GLY A 50 -9.50 -0.19 9.05
C GLY A 50 -8.16 -0.44 9.75
N VAL A 51 -8.20 -1.13 10.89
CA VAL A 51 -7.01 -1.42 11.72
C VAL A 51 -6.07 -2.38 10.99
N ARG A 52 -4.76 -2.09 10.97
CA ARG A 52 -3.72 -2.88 10.28
C ARG A 52 -3.94 -2.96 8.76
N ASN A 53 -4.32 -1.84 8.13
CA ASN A 53 -4.40 -1.78 6.67
C ASN A 53 -2.99 -1.65 6.05
N ASP A 54 -2.85 -2.04 4.79
CA ASP A 54 -1.58 -2.00 4.04
C ASP A 54 -1.22 -0.60 3.54
N ARG A 55 -2.20 0.30 3.57
CA ARG A 55 -2.06 1.70 3.16
C ARG A 55 -1.20 2.49 4.16
N ASP A 56 -1.36 2.23 5.45
CA ASP A 56 -0.74 3.03 6.50
C ASP A 56 0.80 2.91 6.54
N PRO A 57 1.42 1.72 6.38
CA PRO A 57 2.87 1.61 6.24
C PRO A 57 3.45 2.48 5.13
N ILE A 58 2.76 2.61 3.99
CA ILE A 58 3.17 3.49 2.88
C ILE A 58 3.19 4.95 3.36
N LEU A 59 2.08 5.42 3.93
CA LEU A 59 1.93 6.80 4.42
C LEU A 59 2.95 7.15 5.51
N VAL A 60 3.17 6.25 6.47
CA VAL A 60 4.16 6.45 7.54
C VAL A 60 5.56 6.65 6.95
N ASN A 61 5.96 5.79 6.02
CA ASN A 61 7.31 5.82 5.44
C ASN A 61 7.56 7.03 4.53
N ILE A 62 6.53 7.61 3.90
CA ILE A 62 6.67 8.85 3.11
C ILE A 62 6.51 10.13 3.96
N GLY A 63 6.36 10.02 5.28
CA GLY A 63 6.30 11.17 6.20
C GLY A 63 4.89 11.68 6.48
N GLY A 64 3.87 10.82 6.36
CA GLY A 64 2.49 11.08 6.79
C GLY A 64 1.48 11.22 5.65
N ILE A 65 0.33 11.81 5.97
CA ILE A 65 -0.84 11.88 5.08
C ILE A 65 -0.70 12.89 3.92
N THR A 66 0.43 13.56 3.79
CA THR A 66 0.70 14.47 2.67
C THR A 66 1.24 13.65 1.51
N PRO A 67 0.44 13.37 0.46
CA PRO A 67 0.74 12.33 -0.53
C PRO A 67 1.78 12.76 -1.58
N ASN A 68 2.49 13.85 -1.33
CA ASN A 68 3.39 14.49 -2.28
C ASN A 68 4.83 14.01 -2.11
N ASN A 69 5.13 13.37 -0.98
CA ASN A 69 6.46 12.84 -0.68
C ASN A 69 6.64 11.45 -1.25
N THR A 70 7.87 11.16 -1.64
CA THR A 70 8.32 9.84 -2.09
C THR A 70 9.55 9.43 -1.29
N ARG A 71 9.74 8.14 -1.05
CA ARG A 71 10.95 7.62 -0.38
C ARG A 71 11.57 6.51 -1.22
N GLN A 72 12.89 6.36 -1.18
CA GLN A 72 13.52 5.18 -1.76
C GLN A 72 13.09 3.94 -0.98
N GLU A 73 12.61 2.92 -1.67
CA GLU A 73 12.25 1.64 -1.05
C GLU A 73 13.50 0.94 -0.52
N GLN A 74 13.37 0.28 0.63
CA GLN A 74 14.39 -0.63 1.10
C GLN A 74 14.04 -2.02 0.60
N LEU A 75 14.94 -2.59 -0.20
CA LEU A 75 14.93 -4.01 -0.52
C LEU A 75 15.75 -4.75 0.56
N PRO A 76 15.39 -6.00 0.90
CA PRO A 76 16.25 -6.88 1.69
C PRO A 76 17.66 -7.03 1.09
#